data_AF-A0A7K2M2F1-F1
#
_entry.id   AF-A0A7K2M2F1-F1
#
_cell.length_a   1.000
_cell.length_b   1.000
_cell.length_c   1.000
_cell.angle_alpha   90.00
_cell.angle_beta   90.00
_cell.angle_gamma   90.00
#
_symmetry.space_group_name_H-M   'P 1'
#
loop_
_entity.id
_entity.type
_entity.pdbx_description
1 polymer ?
#
loop_
_entity_poly.entity_id
_entity_poly.type
_entity_poly.pdbx_seq_one_letter_code
_entity_poly.pdbx_strand_id
1 'polypeptide(L)'
;VRQAARTACADAFVRRLPEGYATALADTPRSGGESQRLGLARAFAHGGRLLVLDDALSSLDTITEHRITRALTEGDVAATRLVVAHRA
;
A
#
# COMPACT_ATOMS: atom_id res chain seq x y z
N VAL A 1 -11.54 1.13 -3.71
CA VAL A 1 -10.90 1.22 -2.37
C VAL A 1 -10.53 -0.14 -1.77
N ARG A 2 -11.47 -1.04 -1.44
CA ARG A 2 -11.15 -2.31 -0.76
C ARG A 2 -10.18 -3.21 -1.51
N GLN A 3 -10.27 -3.27 -2.84
CA GLN A 3 -9.31 -4.05 -3.65
C GLN A 3 -7.89 -3.48 -3.52
N ALA A 4 -7.74 -2.17 -3.66
CA ALA A 4 -6.46 -1.49 -3.50
C ALA A 4 -5.86 -1.70 -2.09
N ALA A 5 -6.70 -1.65 -1.04
CA ALA A 5 -6.28 -1.96 0.32
C ALA A 5 -5.86 -3.43 0.50
N ARG A 6 -6.49 -4.38 -0.19
CA ARG A 6 -6.02 -5.78 -0.21
C ARG A 6 -4.68 -5.92 -0.92
N THR A 7 -4.53 -5.28 -2.08
CA THR A 7 -3.28 -5.27 -2.85
C THR A 7 -2.12 -4.70 -2.03
N ALA A 8 -2.38 -3.64 -1.26
CA ALA A 8 -1.40 -3.03 -0.36
C ALA A 8 -1.29 -3.73 1.01
N CYS A 9 -1.91 -4.90 1.20
CA CYS A 9 -1.91 -5.63 2.48
C CYS A 9 -2.44 -4.81 3.68
N ALA A 10 -3.31 -3.84 3.44
CA ALA A 10 -3.90 -2.96 4.45
C ALA A 10 -5.28 -3.42 4.96
N ASP A 11 -6.03 -4.16 4.13
CA ASP A 11 -7.42 -4.55 4.45
C ASP A 11 -7.55 -5.23 5.82
N ALA A 12 -6.64 -6.15 6.14
CA ALA A 12 -6.69 -6.92 7.38
C ALA A 12 -6.62 -6.04 8.64
N PHE A 13 -5.72 -5.05 8.68
CA PHE A 13 -5.62 -4.19 9.86
C PHE A 13 -6.72 -3.14 9.88
N VAL A 14 -7.11 -2.59 8.72
CA VAL A 14 -8.21 -1.62 8.64
C VAL A 14 -9.50 -2.23 9.17
N ARG A 15 -9.80 -3.49 8.84
CA ARG A 15 -11.00 -4.19 9.34
C ARG A 15 -10.99 -4.49 10.85
N ARG A 16 -9.83 -4.37 11.52
CA ARG A 16 -9.71 -4.51 12.99
C ARG A 16 -9.90 -3.20 13.73
N LEU A 17 -9.96 -2.07 13.02
CA LEU A 17 -10.25 -0.78 13.63
C LEU A 17 -11.72 -0.73 14.10
N PRO A 18 -12.06 0.06 15.13
CA PRO A 18 -13.40 0.11 15.71
C PRO A 18 -14.53 0.36 14.69
N GLU A 19 -14.26 1.18 13.67
CA GLU A 19 -15.23 1.52 12.60
C GLU A 19 -14.78 1.00 11.23
N GLY A 20 -13.78 0.12 11.21
CA GLY A 20 -13.22 -0.43 9.98
C GLY A 20 -12.70 0.64 9.02
N TYR A 21 -13.21 0.63 7.79
CA TYR A 21 -12.86 1.63 6.76
C TYR A 21 -13.43 3.02 7.03
N ALA A 22 -14.40 3.16 7.94
CA ALA A 22 -14.95 4.45 8.32
C ALA A 22 -14.13 5.14 9.42
N THR A 23 -13.17 4.43 10.05
CA THR A 23 -12.37 4.96 11.14
C THR A 23 -11.59 6.20 10.70
N ALA A 24 -11.76 7.29 11.45
CA ALA A 24 -11.05 8.53 11.22
C ALA A 24 -9.53 8.36 11.41
N LEU A 25 -8.75 8.81 10.41
CA LEU A 25 -7.29 8.68 10.45
C LEU A 25 -6.60 9.62 11.44
N ALA A 26 -7.27 10.71 11.86
CA ALA A 26 -6.69 11.74 12.71
C ALA A 26 -6.29 11.20 14.09
N ASP A 27 -7.13 10.33 14.66
CA ASP A 27 -6.98 9.85 16.04
C ASP A 27 -6.53 8.38 16.12
N THR A 28 -6.20 7.78 14.97
CA THR A 28 -5.82 6.36 14.91
C THR A 28 -4.30 6.21 14.97
N PRO A 29 -3.74 5.69 16.09
CA PRO A 29 -2.32 5.38 16.15
C PRO A 29 -1.98 4.31 15.11
N ARG A 30 -0.87 4.51 14.40
CA ARG A 30 -0.44 3.65 13.30
C ARG A 30 1.06 3.56 13.24
N SER A 31 1.56 2.35 13.00
CA SER A 31 2.97 2.12 12.72
C SER A 31 3.40 2.76 11.40
N GLY A 32 4.72 2.87 11.19
CA GLY A 32 5.29 3.30 9.91
C GLY A 32 4.81 2.41 8.76
N GLY A 33 4.86 1.09 8.94
CA GLY A 33 4.41 0.13 7.92
C GLY A 33 2.90 0.18 7.63
N GLU A 34 2.04 0.44 8.61
CA GLU A 34 0.61 0.69 8.35
C GLU A 34 0.39 1.98 7.55
N SER A 35 1.13 3.04 7.87
CA SER A 35 1.06 4.30 7.14
C SER A 35 1.51 4.15 5.69
N GLN A 36 2.61 3.43 5.44
CA GLN A 36 3.08 3.11 4.08
C GLN A 36 2.05 2.29 3.29
N ARG A 37 1.48 1.26 3.91
CA ARG A 37 0.43 0.44 3.26
C ARG A 37 -0.83 1.23 2.93
N LEU A 38 -1.24 2.18 3.77
CA LEU A 38 -2.35 3.09 3.41
C LEU A 38 -1.98 4.02 2.25
N GLY A 39 -0.75 4.53 2.21
CA GLY A 39 -0.24 5.32 1.09
C GLY A 39 -0.26 4.53 -0.22
N LEU A 40 0.22 3.30 -0.20
CA LEU A 40 0.18 2.38 -1.34
C LEU A 40 -1.27 2.06 -1.77
N ALA A 41 -2.16 1.81 -0.82
CA ALA A 41 -3.59 1.60 -1.12
C ALA A 41 -4.19 2.83 -1.82
N ARG A 42 -3.81 4.05 -1.40
CA ARG A 42 -4.25 5.30 -2.06
C ARG A 42 -3.74 5.38 -3.50
N ALA A 43 -2.47 5.05 -3.72
CA ALA A 43 -1.84 5.01 -5.03
C ALA A 43 -2.53 4.01 -5.97
N PHE A 44 -2.75 2.77 -5.51
CA PHE A 44 -3.45 1.74 -6.27
C PHE A 44 -4.91 2.10 -6.57
N ALA A 45 -5.59 2.82 -5.68
CA ALA A 45 -6.97 3.23 -5.89
C ALA A 45 -7.13 4.32 -6.95
N HIS A 46 -6.10 5.16 -7.17
CA HIS A 46 -6.17 6.26 -8.14
C HIS A 46 -5.87 5.84 -9.58
N GLY A 47 -5.14 4.73 -9.79
CA GLY A 47 -5.03 4.08 -11.12
C GLY A 47 -4.58 5.00 -12.26
N GLY A 48 -3.65 5.93 -12.02
CA GLY A 48 -3.13 6.84 -13.05
C GLY A 48 -2.22 6.15 -14.07
N ARG A 49 -1.96 6.81 -15.21
CA ARG A 49 -1.06 6.30 -16.28
C ARG A 49 0.40 6.11 -15.84
N LEU A 50 0.82 6.84 -14.80
CA LEU A 50 2.15 6.75 -14.20
C LEU A 50 2.02 6.66 -12.68
N LEU A 51 2.65 5.64 -12.10
CA LEU A 51 2.83 5.48 -10.66
C LEU A 51 4.31 5.67 -10.32
N VAL A 52 4.63 6.66 -9.49
CA VAL A 52 5.98 6.87 -8.95
C VAL A 52 5.98 6.50 -7.47
N LEU A 53 6.85 5.59 -7.09
CA LEU A 53 7.04 5.15 -5.71
C LEU A 53 8.48 5.42 -5.30
N ASP A 54 8.66 6.30 -4.33
CA ASP A 54 9.97 6.62 -3.76
C ASP A 54 10.06 6.05 -2.35
N ASP A 55 10.92 5.04 -2.18
CA ASP A 55 11.16 4.33 -0.92
C ASP A 55 9.88 3.82 -0.23
N ALA A 56 8.84 3.51 -1.03
CA ALA A 56 7.50 3.22 -0.53
C ALA A 56 7.36 1.87 0.21
N LEU A 57 8.45 1.09 0.28
CA LEU A 57 8.48 -0.25 0.86
C LEU A 57 9.39 -0.37 2.09
N SER A 58 10.15 0.66 2.44
CA SER A 58 11.22 0.59 3.46
C SER A 58 10.78 0.33 4.90
N SER A 59 9.51 0.59 5.25
CA SER A 59 8.96 0.32 6.58
C SER A 59 8.12 -0.96 6.65
N LEU A 60 8.23 -1.82 5.65
CA LEU A 60 7.48 -3.08 5.55
C LEU A 60 8.34 -4.26 5.99
N ASP A 61 7.69 -5.27 6.59
CA ASP A 61 8.34 -6.56 6.79
C ASP A 61 8.55 -7.29 5.45
N THR A 62 9.54 -8.18 5.40
CA THR A 62 9.94 -8.90 4.18
C THR A 62 8.79 -9.63 3.48
N ILE A 63 7.84 -10.20 4.23
CA ILE A 63 6.71 -10.95 3.65
C ILE A 63 5.74 -9.98 2.97
N THR A 64 5.41 -8.89 3.66
CA THR A 64 4.53 -7.84 3.14
C THR A 64 5.15 -7.15 1.93
N GLU A 65 6.44 -6.81 2.00
CA GLU A 65 7.19 -6.21 0.88
C GLU A 65 7.16 -7.12 -0.36
N HIS A 66 7.44 -8.42 -0.18
CA HIS A 66 7.43 -9.37 -1.29
C HIS A 66 6.05 -9.44 -1.97
N ARG A 67 4.96 -9.49 -1.19
CA ARG A 67 3.59 -9.50 -1.74
C ARG A 67 3.26 -8.26 -2.54
N ILE A 68 3.63 -7.08 -2.02
CA ILE A 68 3.36 -5.80 -2.69
C ILE A 68 4.24 -5.67 -3.94
N THR A 69 5.49 -6.10 -3.89
CA THR A 69 6.38 -6.12 -5.05
C THR A 69 5.79 -6.97 -6.17
N ARG A 70 5.31 -8.18 -5.85
CA ARG A 70 4.63 -9.02 -6.83
C ARG A 70 3.40 -8.34 -7.43
N ALA A 71 2.58 -7.68 -6.60
CA ALA A 71 1.43 -6.93 -7.11
C ALA A 71 1.83 -5.77 -8.05
N LEU A 72 2.97 -5.11 -7.79
CA LEU A 72 3.51 -4.04 -8.64
C LEU A 72 4.06 -4.58 -9.97
N THR A 73 4.67 -5.76 -9.99
CA THR A 73 5.31 -6.34 -11.19
C THR A 73 4.37 -7.20 -12.02
N GLU A 74 3.42 -7.90 -11.40
CA GLU A 74 2.53 -8.86 -12.06
C GLU A 74 1.12 -8.28 -12.32
N GLY A 75 0.81 -7.09 -11.78
CA GLY A 75 -0.48 -6.44 -11.97
C GLY A 75 -0.65 -5.83 -13.37
N ASP A 76 -1.92 -5.77 -13.82
CA ASP A 76 -2.34 -5.31 -15.15
C ASP A 76 -1.57 -4.07 -15.64
N VAL A 77 -1.06 -4.13 -16.88
CA VAL A 77 0.01 -3.25 -17.42
C VAL A 77 -0.53 -1.89 -17.89
N ALA A 78 -1.75 -1.53 -17.50
CA ALA A 78 -2.39 -0.29 -17.97
C ALA A 78 -1.68 1.01 -17.52
N ALA A 79 -0.75 0.91 -16.56
CA ALA A 79 0.01 2.04 -16.01
C ALA A 79 1.52 1.77 -15.99
N THR A 80 2.31 2.76 -16.42
CA THR A 80 3.77 2.78 -16.24
C THR A 80 4.09 2.94 -14.75
N ARG A 81 5.12 2.22 -14.27
CA ARG A 81 5.52 2.24 -12.85
C ARG A 81 7.01 2.57 -12.76
N LEU A 82 7.34 3.61 -12.00
CA LEU A 82 8.70 3.95 -11.60
C LEU A 82 8.83 3.69 -10.11
N VAL A 83 9.67 2.73 -9.75
CA VAL A 83 9.88 2.32 -8.35
C VAL A 83 11.34 2.55 -7.99
N VAL A 84 11.57 3.45 -7.05
CA VAL A 84 12.87 3.68 -6.42
C VAL A 84 12.88 2.92 -5.10
N ALA A 85 13.75 1.92 -5.00
CA ALA A 85 13.86 1.07 -3.82
C ALA A 85 15.33 0.95 -3.40
N HIS A 86 15.59 1.05 -2.10
CA HIS A 86 16.88 0.73 -1.52
C HIS A 86 16.93 -0.77 -1.24
N ARG A 87 17.54 -1.53 -2.16
CA ARG A 87 17.85 -2.94 -1.92
C ARG A 87 19.22 -3.02 -1.24
N ALA A 88 19.23 -3.35 0.05
CA ALA A 88 20.42 -3.81 0.75
C ALA A 88 20.54 -5.33 0.64
#